data_AF-Q11MN8-F1
#
_entry.id   AF-Q11MN8-F1
#
_cell.length_a   1.000
_cell.length_b   1.000
_cell.length_c   1.000
_cell.angle_alpha   90.00
_cell.angle_beta   90.00
_cell.angle_gamma   90.00
#
_symmetry.space_group_name_H-M   'P 1'
#
loop_
_entity.id
_entity.type
_entity.pdbx_description
1 polymer ?
#
loop_
_entity_poly.entity_id
_entity_poly.type
_entity_poly.pdbx_seq_one_letter_code
_entity_poly.pdbx_strand_id
1 'polypeptide(L)'
;MPHVFGGSIPQTRPGSIEERLVNTVLNRHDEVESLLRDAPGHYFPIFMNHKGETIVGPWAIGFSLGLSLGGEAWAPILLATPKPVIAPIMAVNPQLAKLLIRLSPQERRKIRATAHHHISSAVLQLHAITRHAR
;
A
#
# COMPACT_ATOMS: atom_id res chain seq x y z
N MET A 1 -4.47 -13.89 -2.02
CA MET A 1 -3.86 -13.88 -3.36
C MET A 1 -4.83 -13.90 -4.55
N PRO A 2 -5.92 -14.70 -4.57
CA PRO A 2 -6.81 -14.76 -5.75
C PRO A 2 -7.38 -13.40 -6.18
N HIS A 3 -7.59 -12.48 -5.24
CA HIS A 3 -8.11 -11.13 -5.50
C HIS A 3 -7.23 -10.28 -6.44
N VAL A 4 -5.91 -10.51 -6.47
CA VAL A 4 -4.99 -9.77 -7.37
C VAL A 4 -5.24 -10.16 -8.84
N PHE A 5 -5.77 -11.37 -9.07
CA PHE A 5 -6.07 -11.92 -10.40
C PHE A 5 -7.57 -11.95 -10.71
N GLY A 6 -8.40 -11.21 -9.98
CA GLY A 6 -9.84 -11.15 -10.23
C GLY A 6 -10.63 -12.36 -9.72
N GLY A 7 -10.09 -13.11 -8.76
CA GLY A 7 -10.81 -14.16 -8.03
C GLY A 7 -10.28 -15.58 -8.23
N SER A 8 -9.47 -15.83 -9.26
CA SER A 8 -8.78 -17.10 -9.48
C SER A 8 -7.37 -16.88 -10.02
N ILE A 9 -6.44 -17.77 -9.66
CA ILE A 9 -5.08 -17.73 -10.23
C ILE A 9 -5.17 -18.19 -11.69
N PRO A 10 -4.62 -17.45 -12.66
CA PRO A 10 -4.67 -17.84 -14.07
C PRO A 10 -3.99 -19.20 -14.28
N GLN A 11 -4.65 -20.09 -15.03
CA GLN A 11 -3.99 -21.30 -15.50
C GLN A 11 -3.08 -20.96 -16.67
N THR A 12 -1.82 -21.37 -16.57
CA THR A 12 -0.78 -21.05 -17.56
C THR A 12 -0.08 -22.33 -18.00
N ARG A 13 0.60 -22.27 -19.15
CA ARG A 13 1.39 -23.39 -19.66
C ARG A 13 2.80 -23.30 -19.09
N PRO A 14 3.41 -24.42 -18.64
CA PRO A 14 4.79 -24.42 -18.19
C PRO A 14 5.73 -23.81 -19.23
N GLY A 15 6.59 -22.88 -18.80
CA GLY A 15 7.54 -22.16 -19.64
C GLY A 15 6.95 -21.02 -20.46
N SER A 16 5.66 -20.71 -20.35
CA SER A 16 5.02 -19.64 -21.12
C SER A 16 5.33 -18.24 -20.57
N ILE A 17 5.06 -17.21 -21.37
CA ILE A 17 5.20 -15.81 -20.92
C ILE A 17 4.18 -15.51 -19.83
N GLU A 18 2.97 -16.04 -19.96
CA GLU A 18 1.88 -15.89 -19.00
C GLU A 18 2.26 -16.49 -17.64
N GLU A 19 2.88 -17.68 -17.62
CA GLU A 19 3.39 -18.29 -16.40
C GLU A 19 4.44 -17.38 -15.74
N ARG A 20 5.39 -16.86 -16.53
CA ARG A 20 6.40 -15.91 -16.03
C ARG A 20 5.77 -14.64 -15.45
N LEU A 21 4.72 -14.10 -16.08
CA LEU A 21 4.01 -12.92 -15.59
C LEU A 21 3.31 -13.20 -14.25
N VAL A 22 2.57 -14.31 -14.14
CA VAL A 22 1.92 -14.72 -12.90
C VAL A 22 2.96 -14.91 -11.79
N ASN A 23 4.02 -15.66 -12.07
CA ASN A 23 5.09 -15.92 -11.11
C ASN A 23 5.80 -14.64 -10.68
N THR A 24 5.97 -13.66 -11.56
CA THR A 24 6.55 -12.36 -11.18
C THR A 24 5.72 -11.65 -10.12
N VAL A 25 4.38 -11.67 -10.25
CA VAL A 25 3.47 -11.07 -9.26
C VAL A 25 3.50 -11.84 -7.94
N LEU A 26 3.47 -13.19 -8.00
CA LEU A 26 3.52 -14.04 -6.82
C LEU A 26 4.85 -13.88 -6.07
N ASN A 27 5.98 -13.94 -6.78
CA ASN A 27 7.30 -13.76 -6.19
C ASN A 27 7.44 -12.39 -5.53
N ARG A 28 6.88 -11.34 -6.14
CA ARG A 28 6.92 -10.00 -5.54
C ARG A 28 6.06 -9.92 -4.28
N HIS A 29 4.92 -10.59 -4.24
CA HIS A 29 4.11 -10.70 -3.02
C HIS A 29 4.91 -11.36 -1.90
N ASP A 30 5.51 -12.51 -2.17
CA ASP A 30 6.24 -13.30 -1.16
C ASP A 30 7.49 -12.56 -0.67
N GLU A 31 8.17 -11.84 -1.58
CA GLU A 31 9.27 -10.95 -1.23
C GLU A 31 8.81 -9.82 -0.28
N VAL A 32 7.69 -9.14 -0.58
CA VAL A 32 7.15 -8.10 0.31
C VAL A 32 6.82 -8.67 1.69
N GLU A 33 6.16 -9.83 1.74
CA GLU A 33 5.82 -10.49 3.01
C GLU A 33 7.07 -10.82 3.82
N SER A 34 8.09 -11.43 3.19
CA SER A 34 9.34 -11.75 3.87
C SER A 34 10.08 -10.49 4.33
N LEU A 35 10.15 -9.45 3.50
CA LEU A 35 10.78 -8.18 3.91
C LEU A 35 10.08 -7.56 5.11
N LEU A 36 8.74 -7.48 5.10
CA LEU A 36 7.98 -6.90 6.20
C LEU A 36 8.14 -7.71 7.51
N ARG A 37 8.27 -9.04 7.41
CA ARG A 37 8.38 -9.94 8.57
C ARG A 37 9.80 -10.02 9.11
N ASP A 38 10.78 -10.22 8.24
CA ASP A 38 12.13 -10.69 8.58
C ASP A 38 13.17 -9.58 8.46
N ALA A 39 12.94 -8.58 7.60
CA ALA A 39 13.90 -7.49 7.34
C ALA A 39 13.20 -6.15 7.05
N PRO A 40 12.38 -5.62 7.97
CA PRO A 40 11.49 -4.47 7.69
C PRO A 40 12.23 -3.22 7.23
N GLY A 41 13.49 -3.01 7.66
CA GLY A 41 14.33 -1.90 7.20
C GLY A 41 14.69 -1.94 5.71
N HIS A 42 14.47 -3.08 5.04
CA HIS A 42 14.75 -3.27 3.60
C HIS A 42 13.48 -3.22 2.74
N TYR A 43 12.31 -2.99 3.32
CA TYR A 43 11.09 -2.83 2.54
C TYR A 43 11.05 -1.45 1.88
N PHE A 44 10.93 -1.45 0.54
CA PHE A 44 10.69 -0.25 -0.25
C PHE A 44 9.54 -0.47 -1.25
N PRO A 45 8.54 0.43 -1.28
CA PRO A 45 7.51 0.40 -2.30
C PRO A 45 8.10 0.73 -3.68
N ILE A 46 7.59 0.07 -4.72
CA ILE A 46 7.97 0.37 -6.10
C ILE A 46 7.05 1.48 -6.61
N PHE A 47 7.65 2.61 -6.97
CA PHE A 47 6.95 3.73 -7.58
C PHE A 47 7.38 3.90 -9.03
N MET A 48 6.48 4.48 -9.83
CA MET A 48 6.82 4.92 -11.17
C MET A 48 7.55 6.26 -11.09
N ASN A 49 8.55 6.45 -11.94
CA ASN A 49 9.17 7.74 -12.18
C ASN A 49 8.87 8.20 -13.62
N HIS A 50 8.47 9.46 -13.78
CA HIS A 50 8.32 10.07 -15.09
C HIS A 50 8.99 11.45 -15.08
N LYS A 51 10.06 11.62 -15.87
CA LYS A 51 10.79 12.89 -15.99
C LYS A 51 11.22 13.50 -14.64
N GLY A 52 11.66 12.65 -13.71
CA GLY A 52 12.07 13.06 -12.37
C GLY A 52 10.92 13.20 -11.36
N GLU A 53 9.66 13.14 -11.80
CA GLU A 53 8.50 13.12 -10.91
C GLU A 53 8.21 11.69 -10.42
N THR A 54 8.04 11.53 -9.11
CA THR A 54 7.64 10.26 -8.50
C THR A 54 6.11 10.14 -8.49
N ILE A 55 5.58 9.18 -9.23
CA ILE A 55 4.15 8.92 -9.36
C ILE A 55 3.74 7.82 -8.38
N VAL A 56 3.01 8.20 -7.33
CA VAL A 56 2.57 7.31 -6.25
C VAL A 56 1.10 6.90 -6.30
N GLY A 57 0.29 7.58 -7.12
CA GLY A 57 -1.16 7.38 -7.19
C GLY A 57 -1.58 5.92 -7.46
N PRO A 58 -1.05 5.26 -8.51
CA PRO A 58 -1.38 3.86 -8.81
C PRO A 58 -1.05 2.91 -7.67
N TRP A 59 0.09 3.10 -7.01
CA TRP A 59 0.48 2.32 -5.84
C TRP A 59 -0.53 2.49 -4.69
N ALA A 60 -0.92 3.73 -4.40
CA ALA A 60 -1.87 4.02 -3.33
C ALA A 60 -3.29 3.52 -3.62
N ILE A 61 -3.69 3.43 -4.89
CA ILE A 61 -4.93 2.77 -5.31
C ILE A 61 -4.85 1.28 -5.02
N GLY A 62 -3.78 0.60 -5.46
CA GLY A 62 -3.57 -0.83 -5.17
C GLY A 62 -3.57 -1.14 -3.68
N PHE A 63 -2.90 -0.32 -2.86
CA PHE A 63 -2.91 -0.45 -1.41
C PHE A 63 -4.33 -0.34 -0.83
N SER A 64 -5.13 0.62 -1.30
CA SER A 64 -6.52 0.79 -0.83
C SER A 64 -7.44 -0.37 -1.18
N LEU A 65 -7.20 -1.05 -2.31
CA LEU A 65 -7.91 -2.28 -2.65
C LEU A 65 -7.58 -3.39 -1.63
N GLY A 66 -6.31 -3.52 -1.25
CA GLY A 66 -5.90 -4.44 -0.17
C GLY A 66 -6.57 -4.13 1.17
N LEU A 67 -6.64 -2.85 1.56
CA LEU A 67 -7.35 -2.44 2.78
C LEU A 67 -8.83 -2.80 2.76
N SER A 68 -9.51 -2.63 1.61
CA SER A 68 -10.95 -2.91 1.51
C SER A 68 -11.31 -4.38 1.80
N LEU A 69 -10.35 -5.31 1.65
CA LEU A 69 -10.56 -6.71 2.02
C LEU A 69 -10.70 -6.93 3.54
N GLY A 70 -10.16 -6.03 4.37
CA GLY A 70 -10.30 -6.09 5.82
C GLY A 70 -11.52 -5.33 6.37
N GLY A 71 -12.27 -4.61 5.52
CA GLY A 71 -13.49 -3.91 5.89
C GLY A 71 -13.33 -2.99 7.11
N GLU A 72 -14.27 -3.11 8.05
CA GLU A 72 -14.36 -2.27 9.26
C GLU A 72 -13.18 -2.45 10.23
N ALA A 73 -12.41 -3.54 10.13
CA ALA A 73 -11.25 -3.79 11.00
C ALA A 73 -10.18 -2.69 10.89
N TRP A 74 -10.16 -1.93 9.78
CA TRP A 74 -9.25 -0.81 9.58
C TRP A 74 -9.73 0.51 10.19
N ALA A 75 -10.98 0.62 10.62
CA ALA A 75 -11.55 1.89 11.10
C ALA A 75 -10.74 2.52 12.24
N PRO A 76 -10.26 1.79 13.27
CA PRO A 76 -9.46 2.38 14.35
C PRO A 76 -8.17 3.02 13.86
N ILE A 77 -7.56 2.46 12.80
CA ILE A 77 -6.31 2.95 12.22
C ILE A 77 -6.57 4.14 11.28
N LEU A 78 -7.60 4.04 10.44
CA LEU A 78 -7.96 5.07 9.46
C LEU A 78 -8.47 6.35 10.11
N LEU A 79 -9.11 6.23 11.28
CA LEU A 79 -9.75 7.34 12.00
C LEU A 79 -8.95 7.78 13.24
N ALA A 80 -7.74 7.24 13.45
CA ALA A 80 -6.89 7.56 14.59
C ALA A 80 -6.56 9.07 14.67
N THR A 81 -6.56 9.60 15.89
CA THR A 81 -6.30 11.01 16.21
C THR A 81 -4.93 11.21 16.87
N PRO A 82 -4.30 12.40 16.75
CA PRO A 82 -4.74 13.55 15.95
C PRO A 82 -4.55 13.37 14.44
N LYS A 83 -3.71 12.40 14.04
CA LYS A 83 -3.45 12.07 12.64
C LYS A 83 -3.18 10.57 12.52
N PRO A 84 -3.82 9.86 11.58
CA PRO A 84 -3.59 8.44 11.41
C PRO A 84 -2.19 8.20 10.83
N VAL A 85 -1.54 7.10 11.24
CA VAL A 85 -0.22 6.71 10.73
C VAL A 85 -0.19 6.52 9.21
N ILE A 86 -1.32 6.11 8.65
CA ILE A 86 -1.55 5.89 7.23
C ILE A 86 -1.80 7.19 6.44
N ALA A 87 -1.79 8.35 7.07
CA ALA A 87 -2.05 9.64 6.42
C ALA A 87 -1.24 9.89 5.12
N PRO A 88 0.06 9.54 5.00
CA PRO A 88 0.79 9.69 3.74
C PRO A 88 0.16 8.93 2.57
N ILE A 89 -0.33 7.70 2.83
CA ILE A 89 -1.00 6.86 1.82
C ILE A 89 -2.39 7.43 1.52
N MET A 90 -3.13 7.85 2.56
CA MET A 90 -4.46 8.44 2.39
C MET A 90 -4.41 9.72 1.56
N ALA A 91 -3.41 10.58 1.78
CA ALA A 91 -3.30 11.89 1.12
C ALA A 91 -3.09 11.83 -0.40
N VAL A 92 -2.56 10.70 -0.91
CA VAL A 92 -2.32 10.48 -2.35
C VAL A 92 -3.37 9.61 -3.01
N ASN A 93 -4.28 9.02 -2.23
CA ASN A 93 -5.43 8.27 -2.73
C ASN A 93 -6.69 9.17 -2.71
N PRO A 94 -7.34 9.44 -3.86
CA PRO A 94 -8.48 10.37 -3.91
C PRO A 94 -9.67 10.00 -3.01
N GLN A 95 -9.89 8.70 -2.75
CA GLN A 95 -11.00 8.25 -1.90
C GLN A 95 -10.62 8.34 -0.42
N LEU A 96 -9.44 7.83 -0.04
CA LEU A 96 -8.99 7.86 1.35
C LEU A 96 -8.68 9.29 1.83
N ALA A 97 -8.27 10.20 0.94
CA ALA A 97 -8.02 11.60 1.29
C ALA A 97 -9.24 12.32 1.88
N LYS A 98 -10.46 11.84 1.55
CA LYS A 98 -11.72 12.35 2.09
C LYS A 98 -11.88 12.07 3.59
N LEU A 99 -11.23 11.02 4.10
CA LEU A 99 -11.27 10.63 5.51
C LEU A 99 -10.34 11.49 6.39
N LEU A 100 -9.42 12.25 5.78
CA LEU A 100 -8.56 13.21 6.48
C LEU A 100 -9.30 14.51 6.85
N ILE A 101 -10.53 14.41 7.38
CA ILE A 101 -11.43 15.55 7.65
C ILE A 101 -10.91 16.49 8.74
N ARG A 102 -10.06 15.98 9.63
CA ARG A 102 -9.48 16.74 10.75
C ARG A 102 -8.27 17.57 10.34
N LEU A 103 -7.73 17.35 9.14
CA LEU A 103 -6.58 18.10 8.62
C LEU A 103 -7.05 19.25 7.73
N SER A 104 -6.45 20.41 7.90
CA SER A 104 -6.66 21.54 7.01
C SER A 104 -6.28 21.18 5.57
N PRO A 105 -6.84 21.88 4.56
CA PRO A 105 -6.40 21.71 3.18
C PRO A 105 -4.89 21.91 2.98
N GLN A 106 -4.28 22.83 3.74
CA GLN A 106 -2.84 23.09 3.65
C GLN A 106 -2.01 21.92 4.19
N GLU A 107 -2.40 21.34 5.32
CA GLU A 107 -1.72 20.15 5.87
C GLU A 107 -1.84 18.95 4.93
N ARG A 108 -3.03 18.72 4.36
CA ARG A 108 -3.22 17.65 3.37
C ARG A 108 -2.33 17.82 2.15
N ARG A 109 -2.16 19.06 1.64
CA ARG A 109 -1.23 19.35 0.54
C ARG A 109 0.22 19.09 0.91
N LYS A 110 0.65 19.49 2.12
CA LYS A 110 2.02 19.24 2.62
C LYS A 110 2.32 17.74 2.72
N ILE A 111 1.39 16.97 3.29
CA ILE A 111 1.52 15.51 3.38
C ILE A 111 1.59 14.90 1.98
N ARG A 112 0.69 15.30 1.07
CA ARG A 112 0.67 14.78 -0.31
C ARG A 112 1.98 15.04 -1.04
N ALA A 113 2.56 16.23 -0.91
CA ALA A 113 3.81 16.61 -1.58
C ALA A 113 5.02 15.76 -1.17
N THR A 114 5.03 15.27 0.08
CA THR A 114 6.14 14.49 0.64
C THR A 114 5.80 13.01 0.84
N ALA A 115 4.59 12.59 0.43
CA ALA A 115 4.06 11.27 0.73
C ALA A 115 4.98 10.14 0.29
N HIS A 116 5.58 10.24 -0.90
CA HIS A 116 6.49 9.23 -1.44
C HIS A 116 7.68 8.91 -0.51
N HIS A 117 8.19 9.88 0.26
CA HIS A 117 9.23 9.65 1.26
C HIS A 117 8.72 8.93 2.52
N HIS A 118 7.43 9.06 2.83
CA HIS A 118 6.85 8.57 4.08
C HIS A 118 6.03 7.29 3.94
N ILE A 119 5.65 6.90 2.72
CA ILE A 119 4.83 5.70 2.48
C ILE A 119 5.49 4.43 3.03
N SER A 120 6.80 4.22 2.82
CA SER A 120 7.48 3.02 3.36
C SER A 120 7.33 2.95 4.88
N SER A 121 7.67 4.03 5.59
CA SER A 121 7.53 4.09 7.06
C SER A 121 6.08 3.87 7.52
N ALA A 122 5.10 4.41 6.81
CA ALA A 122 3.69 4.19 7.12
C ALA A 122 3.31 2.70 6.98
N VAL A 123 3.75 2.02 5.93
CA VAL A 123 3.51 0.57 5.76
C VAL A 123 4.16 -0.23 6.88
N LEU A 124 5.40 0.08 7.26
CA LEU A 124 6.09 -0.61 8.34
C LEU A 124 5.38 -0.46 9.68
N GLN A 125 4.93 0.76 10.01
CA GLN A 125 4.17 1.00 11.23
C GLN A 125 2.81 0.29 11.21
N LEU A 126 2.12 0.28 10.06
CA LEU A 126 0.87 -0.47 9.90
C LEU A 126 1.08 -1.97 10.12
N HIS A 127 2.10 -2.54 9.51
CA HIS A 127 2.45 -3.95 9.66
C HIS A 127 2.79 -4.29 11.13
N ALA A 128 3.52 -3.40 11.82
CA ALA A 128 3.79 -3.58 13.23
C ALA A 128 2.49 -3.57 14.06
N ILE A 129 1.60 -2.60 13.86
CA ILE A 129 0.32 -2.51 14.59
C ILE A 129 -0.52 -3.78 14.38
N THR A 130 -0.65 -4.26 13.14
CA THR A 130 -1.48 -5.43 12.83
C THR A 130 -0.89 -6.74 13.33
N ARG A 131 0.43 -6.84 13.48
CA ARG A 131 1.10 -8.00 14.07
C ARG A 131 0.88 -8.09 15.58
N HIS A 132 0.86 -6.96 16.30
CA HIS A 132 0.63 -6.96 17.76
C HIS A 132 -0.83 -7.23 18.14
N ALA A 133 -1.75 -7.05 17.20
CA ALA A 133 -3.18 -7.31 17.38
C ALA A 133 -3.58 -8.78 17.11
N ARG A 134 -2.62 -9.64 16.73
CA ARG A 134 -2.78 -11.09 16.54
C ARG A 134 -2.13 -11.85 17.68
#